data_AF-A0A923E9D9-F1
#
_entry.id   AF-A0A923E9D9-F1
#
_cell.length_a   1.000
_cell.length_b   1.000
_cell.length_c   1.000
_cell.angle_alpha   90.00
_cell.angle_beta   90.00
_cell.angle_gamma   90.00
#
_symmetry.space_group_name_H-M   'P 1'
#
loop_
_entity.id
_entity.type
_entity.pdbx_description
1 polymer ?
#
loop_
_entity_poly.entity_id
_entity_poly.type
_entity_poly.pdbx_seq_one_letter_code
_entity_poly.pdbx_strand_id
1 'polypeptide(L)'
;MNEINALINEISGTILNILLFSIIPFIWYLIREKTVKGFVYSIGIYKPHKINLVMTIFVITTVYLITLSTNVLVIKLGYSGRSIVDTHDFTRITFFIYLLLYGLKTGIAEEIFFRGFVAKKLIKKLGFSKGNVAQALVFALPHFVTLGSASLVDIIVRIINAFFFRIYIWIYYG
;
A
#
# COMPACT_ATOMS: atom_id res chain seq x y z
N MET A 1 -16.05 -0.25 21.49
CA MET A 1 -16.13 -1.41 20.57
C MET A 1 -15.20 -2.48 21.12
N ASN A 2 -15.61 -3.75 21.25
CA ASN A 2 -14.69 -4.78 21.74
C ASN A 2 -13.64 -5.13 20.65
N GLU A 3 -12.54 -5.76 21.07
CA GLU A 3 -11.43 -6.15 20.19
C GLU A 3 -11.87 -6.93 18.94
N ILE A 4 -12.78 -7.89 19.13
CA ILE A 4 -13.25 -8.76 18.05
C ILE A 4 -13.98 -7.95 16.98
N ASN A 5 -14.88 -7.04 17.39
CA ASN A 5 -15.59 -6.18 16.44
C ASN A 5 -14.64 -5.23 15.70
N ALA A 6 -13.56 -4.76 16.36
CA ALA A 6 -12.54 -3.95 15.71
C ALA A 6 -11.81 -4.73 14.60
N LEU A 7 -11.42 -5.97 14.89
CA LEU A 7 -10.77 -6.84 13.90
C LEU A 7 -11.71 -7.18 12.73
N ILE A 8 -12.97 -7.50 13.00
CA ILE A 8 -13.98 -7.76 11.96
C ILE A 8 -14.16 -6.54 11.05
N ASN A 9 -14.25 -5.35 11.63
CA ASN A 9 -14.34 -4.11 10.86
C ASN A 9 -13.09 -3.86 10.02
N GLU A 10 -11.90 -4.14 10.56
CA GLU A 10 -10.66 -3.96 9.80
C GLU A 10 -10.52 -4.97 8.66
N ILE A 11 -10.89 -6.24 8.88
CA ILE A 11 -10.95 -7.26 7.82
C ILE A 11 -11.94 -6.84 6.72
N SER A 12 -13.14 -6.43 7.11
CA SER A 12 -14.17 -5.97 6.15
C SER A 12 -13.68 -4.76 5.37
N GLY A 13 -13.07 -3.79 6.05
CA GLY A 13 -12.45 -2.63 5.44
C GLY A 13 -11.27 -2.98 4.51
N THR A 14 -10.50 -4.02 4.85
CA THR A 14 -9.41 -4.55 4.02
C THR A 14 -9.95 -5.06 2.69
N ILE A 15 -10.96 -5.92 2.75
CA ILE A 15 -11.60 -6.51 1.57
C ILE A 15 -12.23 -5.40 0.70
N LEU A 16 -13.01 -4.50 1.31
CA LEU A 16 -13.65 -3.40 0.60
C LEU A 16 -12.62 -2.49 -0.07
N ASN A 17 -11.53 -2.14 0.61
CA ASN A 17 -10.51 -1.28 0.05
C ASN A 17 -9.82 -1.92 -1.17
N ILE A 18 -9.45 -3.20 -1.06
CA ILE A 18 -8.84 -3.95 -2.18
C ILE A 18 -9.81 -4.00 -3.37
N LEU A 19 -11.09 -4.26 -3.14
CA LEU A 19 -12.11 -4.27 -4.18
C LEU A 19 -12.25 -2.89 -4.85
N LEU A 20 -12.38 -1.82 -4.06
CA LEU A 20 -12.53 -0.45 -4.56
C LEU A 20 -11.36 -0.04 -5.46
N PHE A 21 -10.12 -0.30 -5.02
CA PHE A 21 -8.92 0.00 -5.81
C PHE A 21 -8.75 -0.92 -7.02
N SER A 22 -9.42 -2.08 -7.05
CA SER A 22 -9.43 -3.01 -8.19
C SER A 22 -10.51 -2.70 -9.23
N ILE A 23 -11.61 -2.05 -8.84
CA ILE A 23 -12.75 -1.74 -9.73
C ILE A 23 -12.32 -0.84 -10.89
N ILE A 24 -11.57 0.23 -10.63
CA ILE A 24 -11.14 1.16 -11.68
C ILE A 24 -10.23 0.45 -12.72
N PRO A 25 -9.19 -0.29 -12.31
CA PRO A 25 -8.42 -1.14 -13.21
C PRO A 25 -9.28 -2.14 -13.99
N PHE A 26 -10.24 -2.77 -13.31
CA PHE A 26 -11.09 -3.80 -13.89
C PHE A 26 -12.00 -3.26 -14.99
N ILE A 27 -12.74 -2.17 -14.70
CA ILE A 27 -13.62 -1.52 -15.68
C ILE A 27 -12.79 -1.04 -16.88
N TRP A 28 -11.64 -0.40 -16.63
CA TRP A 28 -10.75 0.02 -17.70
C TRP A 28 -10.30 -1.16 -18.58
N TYR A 29 -9.93 -2.28 -17.96
CA TYR A 29 -9.49 -3.48 -18.66
C TYR A 29 -10.62 -4.07 -19.51
N LEU A 30 -11.82 -4.18 -18.95
CA LEU A 30 -13.00 -4.66 -19.68
C LEU A 30 -13.32 -3.80 -20.90
N ILE A 31 -13.27 -2.48 -20.78
CA ILE A 31 -13.56 -1.56 -21.89
C ILE A 31 -12.52 -1.74 -23.02
N ARG A 32 -11.24 -1.94 -22.68
CA ARG A 32 -10.15 -2.00 -23.67
C ARG A 32 -9.97 -3.36 -24.30
N GLU A 33 -9.98 -4.41 -23.49
CA GLU A 33 -9.68 -5.78 -23.93
C GLU A 33 -10.94 -6.59 -24.22
N LYS A 34 -12.12 -6.10 -23.79
CA LYS A 34 -13.43 -6.78 -23.97
C LYS A 34 -13.46 -8.22 -23.46
N THR A 35 -12.62 -8.52 -22.47
CA THR A 35 -12.48 -9.83 -21.83
C THR A 35 -12.02 -9.69 -20.39
N VAL A 36 -12.32 -10.69 -19.56
CA VAL A 36 -11.77 -10.83 -18.21
C VAL A 36 -10.44 -11.57 -18.19
N LYS A 37 -10.14 -12.36 -19.24
CA LYS A 37 -8.93 -13.17 -19.33
C LYS A 37 -7.72 -12.26 -19.35
N GLY A 38 -6.77 -12.47 -18.42
CA GLY A 38 -5.55 -11.68 -18.30
C GLY A 38 -5.66 -10.42 -17.41
N PHE A 39 -6.82 -10.13 -16.80
CA PHE A 39 -6.97 -8.98 -15.90
C PHE A 39 -5.96 -9.01 -14.74
N VAL A 40 -5.80 -10.17 -14.09
CA VAL A 40 -4.84 -10.38 -13.00
C VAL A 40 -3.41 -9.99 -13.43
N TYR A 41 -3.03 -10.36 -14.66
CA TYR A 41 -1.75 -9.96 -15.23
C TYR A 41 -1.69 -8.46 -15.52
N SER A 42 -2.79 -7.85 -15.96
CA SER A 42 -2.85 -6.41 -16.28
C SER A 42 -2.68 -5.51 -15.06
N ILE A 43 -3.05 -5.99 -13.87
CA ILE A 43 -2.79 -5.33 -12.58
C ILE A 43 -1.49 -5.80 -11.91
N GLY A 44 -0.58 -6.43 -12.66
CA GLY A 44 0.77 -6.72 -12.17
C GLY A 44 0.89 -7.94 -11.26
N ILE A 45 -0.16 -8.76 -11.13
CA ILE A 45 -0.08 -10.02 -10.40
C ILE A 45 0.38 -11.10 -11.38
N TYR A 46 1.65 -11.48 -11.28
CA TYR A 46 2.25 -12.56 -12.06
C TYR A 46 3.40 -13.20 -11.28
N LYS A 47 3.76 -14.43 -11.66
CA LYS A 47 4.87 -15.15 -11.04
C LYS A 47 6.19 -14.44 -11.38
N PRO A 48 6.98 -14.02 -10.39
CA PRO A 48 8.27 -13.38 -10.65
C PRO A 48 9.25 -14.41 -11.25
N HIS A 49 10.07 -13.97 -12.21
CA HIS A 49 11.11 -14.79 -12.81
C HIS A 49 12.45 -14.44 -12.14
N LYS A 50 13.12 -15.44 -11.54
CA LYS A 50 14.37 -15.31 -10.78
C LYS A 50 14.26 -14.41 -9.53
N ILE A 51 13.77 -14.97 -8.44
CA ILE A 51 13.78 -14.31 -7.12
C ILE A 51 14.98 -14.80 -6.30
N ASN A 52 15.74 -13.86 -5.72
CA ASN A 52 16.59 -14.19 -4.59
C ASN A 52 15.72 -14.16 -3.33
N LEU A 53 15.20 -15.33 -2.94
CA LEU A 53 14.23 -15.45 -1.84
C LEU A 53 14.75 -14.84 -0.52
N VAL A 54 16.03 -15.08 -0.20
CA VAL A 54 16.65 -14.54 1.03
C VAL A 54 16.63 -13.02 1.00
N MET A 55 17.06 -12.43 -0.11
CA MET A 55 17.05 -10.98 -0.27
C MET A 55 15.62 -10.42 -0.25
N THR A 56 14.68 -11.08 -0.92
CA THR A 56 13.26 -10.67 -0.90
C THR A 56 12.69 -10.65 0.51
N ILE A 57 12.91 -11.71 1.30
CA ILE A 57 12.42 -11.81 2.68
C ILE A 57 13.07 -10.72 3.53
N PHE A 58 14.39 -10.58 3.48
CA PHE A 58 15.13 -9.57 4.24
C PHE A 58 14.56 -8.17 4.03
N VAL A 59 14.18 -7.87 2.79
CA VAL A 59 13.68 -6.55 2.36
C VAL A 59 12.27 -6.30 2.82
N ILE A 60 11.39 -7.27 2.58
CA ILE A 60 10.00 -7.18 3.02
C ILE A 60 9.99 -7.02 4.54
N THR A 61 10.79 -7.81 5.27
CA THR A 61 10.91 -7.70 6.72
C THR A 61 11.47 -6.35 7.14
N THR A 62 12.55 -5.87 6.54
CA THR A 62 13.16 -4.58 6.90
C THR A 62 12.22 -3.41 6.66
N VAL A 63 11.60 -3.34 5.48
CA VAL A 63 10.63 -2.28 5.15
C VAL A 63 9.41 -2.36 6.06
N TYR A 64 8.92 -3.56 6.35
CA TYR A 64 7.82 -3.76 7.28
C TYR A 64 8.15 -3.26 8.68
N LEU A 65 9.33 -3.61 9.21
CA LEU A 65 9.76 -3.17 10.55
C LEU A 65 9.93 -1.65 10.63
N ILE A 66 10.48 -1.01 9.60
CA ILE A 66 10.56 0.47 9.51
C ILE A 66 9.16 1.07 9.49
N THR A 67 8.27 0.55 8.65
CA THR A 67 6.89 1.03 8.52
C THR A 67 6.11 0.84 9.82
N LEU A 68 6.27 -0.29 10.51
CA LEU A 68 5.63 -0.57 11.79
C LEU A 68 6.16 0.38 12.88
N SER A 69 7.48 0.54 12.96
CA SER A 69 8.13 1.40 13.97
C SER A 69 7.71 2.86 13.84
N THR A 70 7.70 3.36 12.61
CA THR A 70 7.26 4.73 12.30
C THR A 70 5.77 4.95 12.61
N ASN A 71 4.89 3.99 12.30
CA ASN A 71 3.48 4.07 12.68
C ASN A 71 3.29 4.09 14.20
N VAL A 72 3.98 3.22 14.95
CA VAL A 72 3.93 3.20 16.41
C VAL A 72 4.42 4.53 16.99
N LEU A 73 5.50 5.09 16.44
CA LEU A 73 6.04 6.39 16.87
C LEU A 73 5.01 7.52 16.65
N VAL A 74 4.43 7.61 15.45
CA VAL A 74 3.44 8.65 15.11
C VAL A 74 2.19 8.53 15.97
N ILE A 75 1.74 7.31 16.30
CA ILE A 75 0.64 7.07 17.24
C ILE A 75 1.01 7.56 18.65
N LYS A 76 2.15 7.13 19.19
CA LYS A 76 2.59 7.51 20.55
C LYS A 76 2.79 9.01 20.73
N LEU A 77 3.18 9.71 19.67
CA LEU A 77 3.38 11.16 19.69
C LEU A 77 2.07 11.95 19.48
N GLY A 78 0.92 11.29 19.36
CA GLY A 78 -0.38 11.96 19.18
C GLY A 78 -0.58 12.56 17.78
N TYR A 79 0.29 12.21 16.84
CA TYR A 79 0.32 12.80 15.49
C TYR A 79 -0.42 11.99 14.43
N SER A 80 -0.97 10.84 14.80
CA SER A 80 -1.55 9.88 13.86
C SER A 80 -2.91 10.30 13.30
N GLY A 81 -3.67 11.16 13.99
CA GLY A 81 -5.06 11.45 13.64
C GLY A 81 -5.99 10.22 13.73
N ARG A 82 -5.53 9.10 14.31
CA ARG A 82 -6.22 7.80 14.32
C ARG A 82 -7.03 7.62 15.61
N SER A 83 -8.26 8.12 15.62
CA SER A 83 -9.19 8.01 16.75
C SER A 83 -9.52 6.58 17.21
N ILE A 84 -9.40 5.57 16.33
CA ILE A 84 -9.69 4.15 16.65
C ILE A 84 -8.53 3.48 17.41
N VAL A 85 -7.30 3.94 17.20
CA VAL A 85 -6.13 3.36 17.89
C VAL A 85 -5.99 3.94 19.31
N ASP A 86 -6.63 5.08 19.56
CA ASP A 86 -6.72 5.71 20.88
C ASP A 86 -7.81 5.09 21.78
N THR A 87 -8.50 4.02 21.35
CA THR A 87 -9.45 3.30 22.23
C THR A 87 -8.72 2.23 23.06
N HIS A 88 -8.59 2.53 24.33
CA HIS A 88 -7.68 2.03 25.37
C HIS A 88 -7.61 0.52 25.74
N ASP A 89 -8.18 -0.44 25.00
CA ASP A 89 -8.36 -1.81 25.55
C ASP A 89 -7.78 -2.98 24.72
N PHE A 90 -6.88 -2.76 23.76
CA PHE A 90 -6.31 -3.87 22.97
C PHE A 90 -5.19 -4.62 23.71
N THR A 91 -5.24 -5.96 23.73
CA THR A 91 -4.07 -6.79 24.02
C THR A 91 -2.95 -6.54 23.02
N ARG A 92 -1.70 -6.81 23.41
CA ARG A 92 -0.52 -6.64 22.53
C ARG A 92 -0.65 -7.43 21.21
N ILE A 93 -1.26 -8.62 21.27
CA ILE A 93 -1.47 -9.49 20.11
C ILE A 93 -2.53 -8.88 19.19
N THR A 94 -3.69 -8.50 19.73
CA THR A 94 -4.76 -7.85 18.96
C THR A 94 -4.28 -6.57 18.30
N PHE A 95 -3.53 -5.75 19.03
CA PHE A 95 -2.93 -4.52 18.50
C PHE A 95 -2.00 -4.80 17.32
N PHE A 96 -1.12 -5.81 17.43
CA PHE A 96 -0.24 -6.21 16.34
C PHE A 96 -1.02 -6.69 15.11
N ILE A 97 -2.03 -7.56 15.31
CA ILE A 97 -2.88 -8.07 14.22
C ILE A 97 -3.63 -6.93 13.53
N TYR A 98 -4.17 -5.99 14.31
CA TYR A 98 -4.87 -4.82 13.78
C TYR A 98 -3.96 -3.97 12.89
N LEU A 99 -2.74 -3.66 13.37
CA LEU A 99 -1.76 -2.90 12.58
C LEU A 99 -1.32 -3.66 11.31
N LEU A 100 -1.17 -4.98 11.39
CA LEU A 100 -0.85 -5.81 10.23
C LEU A 100 -1.97 -5.73 9.18
N LEU A 101 -3.24 -5.92 9.58
CA LEU A 101 -4.39 -5.83 8.69
C LEU A 101 -4.50 -4.44 8.05
N TYR A 102 -4.30 -3.39 8.83
CA TYR A 102 -4.29 -2.01 8.34
C TYR A 102 -3.19 -1.77 7.29
N GLY A 103 -1.98 -2.28 7.54
CA GLY A 103 -0.88 -2.22 6.58
C GLY A 103 -1.19 -2.98 5.29
N LEU A 104 -1.79 -4.17 5.39
CA LEU A 104 -2.21 -4.98 4.23
C LEU A 104 -3.32 -4.29 3.43
N LYS A 105 -4.32 -3.74 4.11
CA LYS A 105 -5.44 -2.99 3.50
C LYS A 105 -4.96 -1.88 2.59
N THR A 106 -4.05 -1.06 3.07
CA THR A 106 -3.51 0.08 2.32
C THR A 106 -2.48 -0.37 1.30
N GLY A 107 -1.50 -1.18 1.73
CA GLY A 107 -0.39 -1.63 0.88
C GLY A 107 -0.84 -2.46 -0.33
N ILE A 108 -1.75 -3.42 -0.16
CA ILE A 108 -2.23 -4.26 -1.28
C ILE A 108 -3.02 -3.40 -2.28
N ALA A 109 -3.92 -2.56 -1.79
CA ALA A 109 -4.74 -1.69 -2.64
C ALA A 109 -3.88 -0.70 -3.45
N GLU A 110 -2.87 -0.10 -2.80
CA GLU A 110 -1.92 0.80 -3.43
C GLU A 110 -1.05 0.09 -4.47
N GLU A 111 -0.59 -1.13 -4.18
CA GLU A 111 0.25 -1.91 -5.09
C GLU A 111 -0.54 -2.30 -6.35
N ILE A 112 -1.78 -2.78 -6.20
CA ILE A 112 -2.67 -3.12 -7.33
C ILE A 112 -2.89 -1.90 -8.23
N PHE A 113 -3.25 -0.76 -7.65
CA PHE A 113 -3.65 0.41 -8.42
C PHE A 113 -2.44 1.17 -8.98
N PHE A 114 -1.48 1.55 -8.14
CA PHE A 114 -0.40 2.43 -8.57
C PHE A 114 0.71 1.67 -9.30
N ARG A 115 1.10 0.48 -8.85
CA ARG A 115 2.16 -0.30 -9.52
C ARG A 115 1.60 -1.18 -10.61
N GLY A 116 0.60 -1.96 -10.28
CA GLY A 116 -0.05 -2.87 -11.20
C GLY A 116 -0.61 -2.15 -12.41
N PHE A 117 -1.52 -1.21 -12.17
CA PHE A 117 -2.28 -0.56 -13.23
C PHE A 117 -1.64 0.74 -13.76
N VAL A 118 -1.34 1.71 -12.88
CA VAL A 118 -0.83 3.03 -13.31
C VAL A 118 0.60 2.91 -13.86
N ALA A 119 1.52 2.27 -13.14
CA ALA A 119 2.92 2.15 -13.58
C ALA A 119 3.04 1.49 -14.94
N LYS A 120 2.36 0.36 -15.17
CA LYS A 120 2.40 -0.34 -16.46
C LYS A 120 2.01 0.56 -17.63
N LYS A 121 1.01 1.41 -17.44
CA LYS A 121 0.57 2.37 -18.47
C LYS A 121 1.59 3.49 -18.70
N LEU A 122 2.13 4.04 -17.62
CA LEU A 122 3.13 5.11 -17.70
C LEU A 122 4.43 4.58 -18.33
N ILE A 123 4.90 3.42 -17.90
CA ILE A 123 6.10 2.76 -18.43
C ILE A 123 5.92 2.41 -19.92
N LYS A 124 4.75 1.88 -20.31
CA LYS A 124 4.45 1.60 -21.73
C LYS A 124 4.54 2.85 -22.61
N LYS A 125 4.21 4.04 -22.08
CA LYS A 125 4.22 5.30 -22.82
C LYS A 125 5.54 6.07 -22.75
N LEU A 126 6.21 6.05 -21.60
CA LEU A 126 7.34 6.93 -21.29
C LEU A 126 8.68 6.19 -21.20
N GLY A 127 8.66 4.85 -21.26
CA GLY A 127 9.81 4.01 -20.95
C GLY A 127 9.97 3.77 -19.44
N PHE A 128 10.85 2.83 -19.08
CA PHE A 128 10.97 2.33 -17.70
C PHE A 128 11.31 3.43 -16.68
N SER A 129 12.40 4.16 -16.90
CA SER A 129 12.87 5.19 -15.95
C SER A 129 11.85 6.33 -15.78
N LYS A 130 11.46 6.99 -16.89
CA LYS A 130 10.52 8.12 -16.86
C LYS A 130 9.12 7.69 -16.38
N GLY A 131 8.68 6.50 -16.74
CA GLY A 131 7.41 5.94 -16.28
C GLY A 131 7.37 5.69 -14.78
N ASN A 132 8.46 5.18 -14.20
CA ASN A 132 8.59 5.01 -12.75
C ASN A 132 8.61 6.36 -12.00
N VAL A 133 9.33 7.36 -12.51
CA VAL A 133 9.33 8.71 -11.92
C VAL A 133 7.93 9.30 -11.95
N ALA A 134 7.26 9.25 -13.11
CA ALA A 134 5.88 9.73 -13.24
C ALA A 134 4.92 8.99 -12.30
N GLN A 135 5.08 7.67 -12.13
CA GLN A 135 4.28 6.89 -11.21
C GLN A 135 4.49 7.32 -9.76
N ALA A 136 5.74 7.52 -9.34
CA ALA A 136 6.06 7.97 -7.98
C ALA A 136 5.43 9.32 -7.66
N LEU A 137 5.43 10.26 -8.62
CA LEU A 137 4.74 11.54 -8.49
C LEU A 137 3.22 11.35 -8.34
N VAL A 138 2.59 10.55 -9.20
CA VAL A 138 1.15 10.25 -9.13
C VAL A 138 0.78 9.59 -7.79
N PHE A 139 1.64 8.73 -7.25
CA PHE A 139 1.42 8.09 -5.96
C PHE A 139 1.53 9.06 -4.77
N ALA A 140 2.36 10.10 -4.88
CA ALA A 140 2.46 11.10 -3.83
C ALA A 140 1.22 12.00 -3.75
N LEU A 141 0.50 12.22 -4.86
CA LEU A 141 -0.64 13.15 -4.93
C LEU A 141 -1.74 12.91 -3.87
N PRO A 142 -2.26 11.70 -3.65
CA PRO A 142 -3.31 11.46 -2.65
C PRO A 142 -2.88 11.85 -1.23
N HIS A 143 -1.58 11.75 -0.91
CA HIS A 143 -1.04 12.08 0.40
C HIS A 143 -1.07 13.59 0.69
N PHE A 144 -1.09 14.42 -0.36
CA PHE A 144 -1.27 15.87 -0.26
C PHE A 144 -2.73 16.30 -0.26
N VAL A 145 -3.65 15.49 -0.82
CA VAL A 145 -5.08 15.81 -0.85
C VAL A 145 -5.74 15.56 0.52
N THR A 146 -5.18 14.69 1.35
CA THR A 146 -5.65 14.40 2.72
C THR A 146 -5.25 15.45 3.77
N LEU A 147 -5.04 16.71 3.38
CA LEU A 147 -4.62 17.85 4.22
C LEU A 147 -5.52 18.16 5.45
N GLY A 148 -6.56 17.38 5.73
CA GLY A 148 -7.54 17.66 6.79
C GLY A 148 -7.53 16.73 8.02
N SER A 149 -6.81 15.59 8.02
CA SER A 149 -6.96 14.59 9.10
C SER A 149 -5.66 14.00 9.67
N ALA A 150 -4.51 14.24 9.03
CA ALA A 150 -3.22 13.73 9.48
C ALA A 150 -2.23 14.88 9.69
N SER A 151 -1.38 14.77 10.71
CA SER A 151 -0.32 15.76 10.93
C SER A 151 0.66 15.79 9.75
N LEU A 152 1.33 16.93 9.54
CA LEU A 152 2.39 17.05 8.54
C LEU A 152 3.49 15.99 8.74
N VAL A 153 3.76 15.63 10.00
CA VAL A 153 4.74 14.59 10.37
C VAL A 153 4.30 13.22 9.87
N ASP A 154 3.02 12.83 10.05
CA ASP A 154 2.48 11.57 9.52
C ASP A 154 2.56 11.52 7.99
N ILE A 155 2.23 12.62 7.32
CA ILE A 155 2.31 12.72 5.85
C ILE A 155 3.75 12.52 5.36
N ILE A 156 4.73 13.22 5.96
CA ILE A 156 6.14 13.11 5.59
C ILE A 156 6.66 11.68 5.79
N VAL A 157 6.38 11.08 6.94
CA VAL A 157 6.79 9.71 7.27
C VAL A 157 6.19 8.70 6.28
N ARG A 158 4.92 8.87 5.90
CA ARG A 158 4.26 7.99 4.93
C ARG A 158 4.86 8.11 3.53
N ILE A 159 5.14 9.33 3.08
CA ILE A 159 5.82 9.57 1.81
C ILE A 159 7.20 8.89 1.82
N ILE A 160 7.99 9.09 2.88
CA ILE A 160 9.32 8.48 3.03
C ILE A 160 9.24 6.95 2.98
N ASN A 161 8.37 6.33 3.78
CA ASN A 161 8.18 4.87 3.79
C ASN A 161 7.80 4.34 2.41
N ALA A 162 6.89 5.03 1.73
CA ALA A 162 6.48 4.62 0.40
C ALA A 162 7.60 4.78 -0.64
N PHE A 163 8.45 5.80 -0.52
CA PHE A 163 9.63 5.98 -1.37
C PHE A 163 10.68 4.89 -1.14
N PHE A 164 10.98 4.53 0.13
CA PHE A 164 11.95 3.47 0.45
C PHE A 164 11.54 2.10 -0.11
N PHE A 165 10.26 1.73 0.02
CA PHE A 165 9.74 0.51 -0.59
C PHE A 165 9.82 0.52 -2.13
N ARG A 166 9.73 1.71 -2.73
CA ARG A 166 9.74 1.90 -4.20
C ARG A 166 11.12 1.81 -4.81
N ILE A 167 12.11 2.48 -4.23
CA ILE A 167 13.51 2.45 -4.70
C ILE A 167 14.09 1.05 -4.58
N TYR A 168 13.79 0.34 -3.49
CA TYR A 168 14.35 -0.98 -3.27
C TYR A 168 13.92 -1.99 -4.33
N ILE A 169 12.62 -2.09 -4.62
CA ILE A 169 12.12 -3.00 -5.66
C ILE A 169 12.69 -2.62 -7.04
N TRP A 170 12.89 -1.33 -7.31
CA TRP A 170 13.50 -0.85 -8.55
C TRP A 170 14.96 -1.28 -8.71
N ILE A 171 15.77 -1.21 -7.64
CA ILE A 171 17.21 -1.58 -7.69
C ILE A 171 17.40 -3.08 -7.92
N TYR A 172 16.55 -3.93 -7.33
CA TYR A 172 16.76 -5.38 -7.35
C TYR A 172 16.00 -6.13 -8.45
N TYR A 173 14.98 -5.50 -9.05
CA TYR A 173 14.10 -6.16 -10.02
C TYR A 173 13.76 -5.31 -11.26
N GLY A 174 14.29 -4.08 -11.35
CA GLY A 174 14.12 -3.18 -12.49
C GLY A 174 15.24 -3.30 -13.52
#